data_AF-A0AAQ4ELD9-F1
#
_entry.id   AF-A0AAQ4ELD9-F1
#
_cell.length_a   1.000
_cell.length_b   1.000
_cell.length_c   1.000
_cell.angle_alpha   90.00
_cell.angle_beta   90.00
_cell.angle_gamma   90.00
#
_symmetry.space_group_name_H-M   'P 1'
#
loop_
_entity.id
_entity.type
_entity.pdbx_description
1 polymer ?
#
loop_
_entity_poly.entity_id
_entity_poly.type
_entity_poly.pdbx_seq_one_letter_code
_entity_poly.pdbx_strand_id
1 'polypeptide(L)'
;MRLLAGFQVLALWGRLWEEGGGTELVPSLVGPLVRMTLVREAELRRAMLPLFYDLMDKDLPKVEAGLMDQLDELVTVGSGDAQYQQLFTSILLEKVRSRNPVWRESGIRFIHAVGRQLDRLLDYRSVLEGAENRDKRMSCTVNLLCFYREEAGRQEMFVRYVHKLCELHLPAEHFAEAAFALRLHADLLPWEDSGRGRLKEQLYLRMLHYFDRGKCWEEGLPLCKELATVYEGILFDYEKLSAILRMHAKFLEHILTELRPEPEYFRVGFVGLGFPSFLRNKVFVYRGLSYEKVGAFSQRLQGQFPEAQLLTHNAPPDTSLLTSGDQCALCSFHTW
;
A
#
# COMPACT_ATOMS: atom_id res chain seq x y z
N MET A 1 17.09 -30.36 10.55
CA MET A 1 17.74 -29.34 11.43
C MET A 1 16.77 -28.24 11.88
N ARG A 2 15.93 -27.66 11.00
CA ARG A 2 15.00 -26.58 11.39
C ARG A 2 13.85 -27.02 12.30
N LEU A 3 13.25 -28.20 12.07
CA LEU A 3 12.28 -28.81 13.00
C LEU A 3 12.83 -29.00 14.42
N LEU A 4 14.04 -29.55 14.55
CA LEU A 4 14.69 -29.76 15.86
C LEU A 4 14.88 -28.44 16.62
N ALA A 5 15.29 -27.38 15.93
CA ALA A 5 15.36 -26.04 16.52
C ALA A 5 13.98 -25.52 16.94
N GLY A 6 12.92 -25.79 16.15
CA GLY A 6 11.53 -25.50 16.52
C GLY A 6 11.10 -26.17 17.83
N PHE A 7 11.38 -27.47 17.96
CA PHE A 7 11.09 -28.22 19.19
C PHE A 7 11.89 -27.73 20.40
N GLN A 8 13.14 -27.29 20.20
CA GLN A 8 13.92 -26.65 21.25
C GLN A 8 13.30 -25.33 21.71
N VAL A 9 12.81 -24.50 20.78
CA VAL A 9 12.10 -23.27 21.12
C VAL A 9 10.83 -23.57 21.91
N LEU A 10 10.06 -24.60 21.54
CA LEU A 10 8.89 -25.02 22.33
C LEU A 10 9.25 -25.45 23.76
N ALA A 11 10.35 -26.19 23.92
CA ALA A 11 10.81 -26.60 25.24
C ALA A 11 11.27 -25.41 26.10
N LEU A 12 11.89 -24.40 25.48
CA LEU A 12 12.28 -23.16 26.16
C LEU A 12 11.08 -22.26 26.45
N TRP A 13 10.06 -22.27 25.59
CA TRP A 13 8.85 -21.47 25.72
C TRP A 13 8.08 -21.78 27.00
N GLY A 14 7.91 -23.07 27.31
CA GLY A 14 7.28 -23.50 28.56
C GLY A 14 8.00 -22.94 29.80
N ARG A 15 9.34 -23.04 29.81
CA ARG A 15 10.17 -22.55 30.93
C ARG A 15 10.11 -21.03 31.07
N LEU A 16 10.13 -20.31 29.95
CA LEU A 16 10.05 -18.85 29.94
C LEU A 16 8.75 -18.34 30.60
N TRP A 17 7.66 -19.09 30.44
CA TRP A 17 6.38 -18.73 31.06
C TRP A 17 6.27 -19.17 32.53
N GLU A 18 6.93 -20.26 32.91
CA GLU A 18 7.04 -20.72 34.31
C GLU A 18 7.89 -19.78 35.19
N GLU A 19 8.93 -19.17 34.62
CA GLU A 19 9.84 -18.25 35.31
C GLU A 19 9.29 -16.81 35.43
N GLY A 20 8.03 -16.59 35.05
CA GLY A 20 7.37 -15.29 35.19
C GLY A 20 7.74 -14.29 34.10
N GLY A 21 7.93 -14.76 32.86
CA GLY A 21 8.20 -13.91 31.70
C GLY A 21 7.30 -12.67 31.65
N GLY A 22 7.89 -11.50 31.81
CA GLY A 22 7.14 -10.23 31.87
C GLY A 22 6.56 -9.82 30.52
N THR A 23 5.57 -8.92 30.54
CA THR A 23 5.03 -8.24 29.34
C THR A 23 6.10 -7.43 28.58
N GLU A 24 7.25 -7.19 29.18
CA GLU A 24 8.43 -6.55 28.59
C GLU A 24 9.15 -7.43 27.55
N LEU A 25 9.03 -8.76 27.64
CA LEU A 25 9.65 -9.70 26.69
C LEU A 25 8.85 -9.85 25.39
N VAL A 26 7.57 -9.45 25.38
CA VAL A 26 6.69 -9.65 24.23
C VAL A 26 7.27 -9.06 22.94
N PRO A 27 7.73 -7.79 22.89
CA PRO A 27 8.27 -7.20 21.66
C PRO A 27 9.50 -7.92 21.09
N SER A 28 10.38 -8.43 21.96
CA SER A 28 11.61 -9.10 21.52
C SER A 28 11.36 -10.51 20.97
N LEU A 29 10.25 -11.14 21.38
CA LEU A 29 9.87 -12.49 20.95
C LEU A 29 9.05 -12.52 19.65
N VAL A 30 8.31 -11.45 19.33
CA VAL A 30 7.45 -11.41 18.13
C VAL A 30 8.25 -11.62 16.85
N GLY A 31 9.32 -10.86 16.64
CA GLY A 31 10.13 -10.95 15.41
C GLY A 31 10.73 -12.33 15.14
N PRO A 32 11.45 -12.94 16.11
CA PRO A 32 11.96 -14.30 15.97
C PRO A 32 10.87 -15.33 15.70
N LEU A 33 9.73 -15.25 16.40
CA LEU A 33 8.62 -16.18 16.21
C LEU A 33 8.05 -16.09 14.79
N VAL A 34 7.83 -14.87 14.27
CA VAL A 34 7.39 -14.64 12.88
C VAL A 34 8.35 -15.26 11.87
N ARG A 35 9.67 -15.04 12.04
CA ARG A 35 10.67 -15.60 11.12
C ARG A 35 10.62 -17.12 11.08
N MET A 36 10.39 -17.76 12.24
CA MET A 36 10.26 -19.22 12.31
C MET A 36 8.97 -19.72 11.66
N THR A 37 7.85 -19.03 11.88
CA THR A 37 6.54 -19.45 11.34
C THR A 37 6.44 -19.20 9.83
N LEU A 38 7.21 -18.27 9.26
CA LEU A 38 7.25 -18.03 7.82
C LEU A 38 8.04 -19.10 7.02
N VAL A 39 8.82 -19.96 7.70
CA VAL A 39 9.51 -21.10 7.05
C VAL A 39 8.47 -22.02 6.40
N ARG A 40 8.75 -22.49 5.17
CA ARG A 40 7.85 -23.33 4.36
C ARG A 40 7.84 -24.79 4.83
N GLU A 41 7.51 -24.99 6.10
CA GLU A 41 7.44 -26.31 6.74
C GLU A 41 6.16 -26.40 7.57
N ALA A 42 5.19 -27.18 7.09
CA ALA A 42 3.82 -27.17 7.62
C ALA A 42 3.73 -27.65 9.08
N GLU A 43 4.52 -28.66 9.44
CA GLU A 43 4.58 -29.18 10.81
C GLU A 43 5.12 -28.13 11.78
N LEU A 44 6.21 -27.44 11.39
CA LEU A 44 6.77 -26.35 12.17
C LEU A 44 5.76 -25.21 12.35
N ARG A 45 5.06 -24.81 11.28
CA ARG A 45 3.99 -23.80 11.34
C ARG A 45 2.92 -24.19 12.35
N ARG A 46 2.41 -25.42 12.28
CA ARG A 46 1.34 -25.91 13.18
C ARG A 46 1.80 -25.96 14.64
N ALA A 47 3.07 -26.25 14.88
CA ALA A 47 3.63 -26.29 16.23
C ALA A 47 3.90 -24.90 16.82
N MET A 48 4.36 -23.95 15.99
CA MET A 48 4.79 -22.61 16.43
C MET A 48 3.68 -21.55 16.43
N LEU A 49 2.72 -21.62 15.49
CA LEU A 49 1.63 -20.64 15.41
C LEU A 49 0.81 -20.50 16.70
N PRO A 50 0.51 -21.58 17.45
CA PRO A 50 -0.18 -21.46 18.73
C PRO A 50 0.52 -20.56 19.75
N LEU A 51 1.83 -20.35 19.67
CA LEU A 51 2.58 -19.53 20.62
C LEU A 51 2.23 -18.04 20.52
N PHE A 52 1.71 -17.58 19.37
CA PHE A 52 1.17 -16.22 19.27
C PHE A 52 -0.02 -16.00 20.20
N TYR A 53 -0.82 -17.04 20.48
CA TYR A 53 -1.91 -16.94 21.45
C TYR A 53 -1.38 -16.54 22.82
N ASP A 54 -0.29 -17.19 23.27
CA ASP A 54 0.27 -16.94 24.60
C ASP A 54 0.83 -15.51 24.69
N LEU A 55 1.48 -15.01 23.63
CA LEU A 55 1.93 -13.61 23.57
C LEU A 55 0.74 -12.62 23.58
N MET A 56 -0.30 -12.91 22.81
CA MET A 56 -1.51 -12.09 22.73
C MET A 56 -2.23 -12.03 24.07
N ASP A 57 -2.21 -13.12 24.84
CA ASP A 57 -2.78 -13.18 26.18
C ASP A 57 -2.06 -12.28 27.19
N LYS A 58 -0.80 -11.92 26.92
CA LYS A 58 0.00 -11.03 27.77
C LYS A 58 -0.09 -9.58 27.38
N ASP A 59 0.07 -9.29 26.10
CA ASP A 59 0.08 -7.92 25.62
C ASP A 59 -0.33 -7.85 24.15
N LEU A 60 -1.63 -8.02 23.90
CA LEU A 60 -2.21 -7.95 22.56
C LEU A 60 -1.78 -6.70 21.78
N PRO A 61 -1.81 -5.46 22.34
CA PRO A 61 -1.39 -4.27 21.61
C PRO A 61 0.07 -4.32 21.13
N LYS A 62 1.01 -4.80 21.96
CA LYS A 62 2.42 -4.93 21.54
C LYS A 62 2.62 -6.03 20.50
N VAL A 63 1.91 -7.15 20.62
CA VAL A 63 1.93 -8.20 19.59
C VAL A 63 1.36 -7.68 18.28
N GLU A 64 0.25 -6.95 18.35
CA GLU A 64 -0.38 -6.35 17.19
C GLU A 64 0.57 -5.40 16.47
N ALA A 65 1.18 -4.46 17.19
CA ALA A 65 2.21 -3.57 16.68
C ALA A 65 3.34 -4.35 15.98
N GLY A 66 4.04 -5.21 16.72
CA GLY A 66 5.24 -5.89 16.21
C GLY A 66 4.97 -6.92 15.10
N LEU A 67 3.84 -7.62 15.13
CA LEU A 67 3.54 -8.68 14.17
C LEU A 67 3.31 -8.09 12.78
N MET A 68 2.50 -7.04 12.68
CA MET A 68 2.19 -6.42 11.38
C MET A 68 3.46 -5.84 10.73
N ASP A 69 4.32 -5.18 11.50
CA ASP A 69 5.55 -4.56 10.99
C ASP A 69 6.53 -5.62 10.48
N GLN A 70 6.70 -6.71 11.23
CA GLN A 70 7.56 -7.83 10.82
C GLN A 70 7.01 -8.57 9.60
N LEU A 71 5.69 -8.74 9.49
CA LEU A 71 5.07 -9.37 8.31
C LEU A 71 5.22 -8.50 7.06
N ASP A 72 5.05 -7.18 7.16
CA ASP A 72 5.25 -6.28 6.02
C ASP A 72 6.67 -6.37 5.46
N GLU A 73 7.69 -6.31 6.33
CA GLU A 73 9.10 -6.42 5.93
C GLU A 73 9.39 -7.80 5.31
N LEU A 74 9.07 -8.87 6.02
CA LEU A 74 9.49 -10.22 5.64
C LEU A 74 8.74 -10.75 4.41
N VAL A 75 7.45 -10.45 4.29
CA VAL A 75 6.65 -10.90 3.14
C VAL A 75 7.05 -10.14 1.88
N THR A 76 7.34 -8.85 1.99
CA THR A 76 7.83 -8.04 0.87
C THR A 76 9.17 -8.55 0.32
N VAL A 77 10.04 -9.11 1.18
CA VAL A 77 11.35 -9.70 0.78
C VAL A 77 11.23 -11.14 0.25
N GLY A 78 10.03 -11.74 0.28
CA GLY A 78 9.78 -13.05 -0.32
C GLY A 78 9.43 -14.18 0.65
N SER A 79 9.23 -13.88 1.94
CA SER A 79 8.83 -14.89 2.93
C SER A 79 7.31 -15.08 2.98
N GLY A 80 6.83 -16.22 3.48
CA GLY A 80 5.39 -16.50 3.60
C GLY A 80 4.69 -16.87 2.29
N ASP A 81 3.54 -17.53 2.40
CA ASP A 81 2.72 -18.01 1.28
C ASP A 81 1.24 -18.08 1.69
N ALA A 82 0.35 -18.40 0.74
CA ALA A 82 -1.08 -18.53 1.00
C ALA A 82 -1.38 -19.60 2.07
N GLN A 83 -0.57 -20.66 2.15
CA GLN A 83 -0.72 -21.67 3.20
C GLN A 83 -0.43 -21.09 4.59
N TYR A 84 0.59 -20.24 4.72
CA TYR A 84 0.89 -19.56 5.98
C TYR A 84 -0.29 -18.71 6.45
N GLN A 85 -0.87 -17.88 5.56
CA GLN A 85 -2.03 -17.06 5.86
C GLN A 85 -3.20 -17.92 6.37
N GLN A 86 -3.52 -19.01 5.66
CA GLN A 86 -4.61 -19.91 6.03
C GLN A 86 -4.37 -20.59 7.39
N LEU A 87 -3.16 -21.08 7.63
CA LEU A 87 -2.79 -21.72 8.90
C LEU A 87 -2.80 -20.72 10.06
N PHE A 88 -2.27 -19.51 9.85
CA PHE A 88 -2.25 -18.45 10.86
C PHE A 88 -3.67 -18.12 11.31
N THR A 89 -4.56 -17.82 10.36
CA THR A 89 -5.95 -17.45 10.67
C THR A 89 -6.73 -18.60 11.29
N SER A 90 -6.64 -19.81 10.74
CA SER A 90 -7.41 -20.96 11.23
C SER A 90 -7.01 -21.37 12.67
N ILE A 91 -5.71 -21.56 12.92
CA ILE A 91 -5.20 -22.07 14.20
C ILE A 91 -5.46 -21.07 15.34
N LEU A 92 -5.21 -19.78 15.09
CA LEU A 92 -5.39 -18.76 16.14
C LEU A 92 -6.86 -18.50 16.41
N LEU A 93 -7.73 -18.48 15.40
CA LEU A 93 -9.17 -18.36 15.64
C LEU A 93 -9.71 -19.55 16.43
N GLU A 94 -9.26 -20.77 16.12
CA GLU A 94 -9.63 -21.96 16.88
C GLU A 94 -9.22 -21.83 18.36
N LYS A 95 -7.97 -21.43 18.64
CA LYS A 95 -7.45 -21.23 20.00
C LYS A 95 -8.22 -20.16 20.78
N VAL A 96 -8.49 -19.01 20.16
CA VAL A 96 -9.27 -17.92 20.78
C VAL A 96 -10.70 -18.35 21.07
N ARG A 97 -11.33 -19.10 20.16
CA ARG A 97 -12.68 -19.65 20.37
C ARG A 97 -12.71 -20.71 21.46
N SER A 98 -11.71 -21.59 21.52
CA SER A 98 -11.67 -22.69 22.50
C SER A 98 -11.38 -22.21 23.91
N ARG A 99 -10.48 -21.21 24.07
CA ARG A 99 -10.09 -20.69 25.40
C ARG A 99 -10.98 -19.57 25.91
N ASN A 100 -11.72 -18.91 25.00
CA ASN A 100 -12.67 -17.85 25.31
C ASN A 100 -12.13 -16.75 26.27
N PRO A 101 -11.00 -16.10 25.93
CA PRO A 101 -10.41 -15.07 26.79
C PRO A 101 -11.24 -13.78 26.80
N VAL A 102 -11.02 -12.92 27.81
CA VAL A 102 -11.69 -11.60 27.93
C VAL A 102 -11.43 -10.71 26.70
N TRP A 103 -10.24 -10.83 26.09
CA TRP A 103 -9.85 -10.08 24.89
C TRP A 103 -10.33 -10.71 23.57
N ARG A 104 -11.17 -11.75 23.59
CA ARG A 104 -11.61 -12.54 22.42
C ARG A 104 -12.04 -11.70 21.23
N GLU A 105 -12.88 -10.69 21.43
CA GLU A 105 -13.39 -9.85 20.33
C GLU A 105 -12.27 -9.05 19.66
N SER A 106 -11.40 -8.43 20.45
CA SER A 106 -10.22 -7.72 19.95
C SER A 106 -9.23 -8.67 19.27
N GLY A 107 -9.00 -9.86 19.83
CA GLY A 107 -8.14 -10.88 19.24
C GLY A 107 -8.66 -11.38 17.88
N ILE A 108 -9.97 -11.64 17.77
CA ILE A 108 -10.59 -12.05 16.49
C ILE A 108 -10.45 -10.94 15.44
N ARG A 109 -10.72 -9.68 15.81
CA ARG A 109 -10.55 -8.53 14.90
C ARG A 109 -9.10 -8.42 14.41
N PHE A 110 -8.14 -8.54 15.31
CA PHE A 110 -6.71 -8.53 14.99
C PHE A 110 -6.30 -9.67 14.05
N ILE A 111 -6.70 -10.92 14.35
CA ILE A 111 -6.37 -12.08 13.49
C ILE A 111 -6.93 -11.88 12.07
N HIS A 112 -8.13 -11.33 11.94
CA HIS A 112 -8.69 -10.98 10.65
C HIS A 112 -7.93 -9.84 9.96
N ALA A 113 -7.46 -8.83 10.69
CA ALA A 113 -6.63 -7.75 10.15
C ALA A 113 -5.31 -8.29 9.59
N VAL A 114 -4.60 -9.13 10.34
CA VAL A 114 -3.37 -9.79 9.87
C VAL A 114 -3.63 -10.69 8.66
N GLY A 115 -4.74 -11.42 8.65
CA GLY A 115 -5.15 -12.23 7.48
C GLY A 115 -5.31 -11.37 6.22
N ARG A 116 -6.02 -10.24 6.32
CA ARG A 116 -6.18 -9.28 5.21
C ARG A 116 -4.85 -8.65 4.80
N GLN A 117 -3.99 -8.28 5.76
CA GLN A 117 -2.66 -7.73 5.48
C GLN A 117 -1.83 -8.73 4.67
N LEU A 118 -1.80 -10.00 5.09
CA LEU A 118 -1.10 -11.07 4.38
C LEU A 118 -1.63 -11.24 2.96
N ASP A 119 -2.95 -11.26 2.76
CA ASP A 119 -3.53 -11.35 1.42
C ASP A 119 -3.07 -10.19 0.52
N ARG A 120 -3.06 -8.96 1.04
CA ARG A 120 -2.61 -7.77 0.31
C ARG A 120 -1.12 -7.76 0.02
N LEU A 121 -0.29 -8.22 0.95
CA LEU A 121 1.16 -8.31 0.77
C LEU A 121 1.54 -9.43 -0.21
N LEU A 122 0.82 -10.55 -0.18
CA LEU A 122 1.00 -11.64 -1.14
C LEU A 122 0.57 -11.20 -2.56
N ASP A 123 -0.57 -10.50 -2.68
CA ASP A 123 -1.00 -9.87 -3.93
C ASP A 123 0.07 -8.89 -4.44
N TYR A 124 0.58 -8.01 -3.57
CA TYR A 124 1.65 -7.08 -3.92
C TYR A 124 2.92 -7.78 -4.39
N ARG A 125 3.34 -8.86 -3.71
CA ARG A 125 4.52 -9.63 -4.09
C ARG A 125 4.35 -10.31 -5.44
N SER A 126 3.17 -10.83 -5.75
CA SER A 126 2.91 -11.53 -7.02
C SER A 126 3.14 -10.64 -8.26
N VAL A 127 3.14 -9.32 -8.10
CA VAL A 127 3.32 -8.35 -9.18
C VAL A 127 4.69 -7.67 -9.15
N LEU A 128 5.60 -8.05 -8.24
CA LEU A 128 6.90 -7.39 -8.09
C LEU A 128 7.88 -7.67 -9.24
N GLU A 129 7.75 -8.81 -9.90
CA GLU A 129 8.68 -9.24 -10.95
C GLU A 129 8.29 -8.66 -12.31
N GLY A 130 9.28 -8.25 -13.12
CA GLY A 130 9.08 -7.79 -14.49
C GLY A 130 8.76 -6.29 -14.65
N ALA A 131 9.35 -5.68 -15.70
CA ALA A 131 9.07 -4.29 -16.06
C ALA A 131 7.61 -4.09 -16.52
N GLU A 132 6.98 -5.14 -17.05
CA GLU A 132 5.61 -5.10 -17.58
C GLU A 132 4.54 -5.02 -16.48
N ASN A 133 4.91 -5.29 -15.23
CA ASN A 133 3.99 -5.24 -14.09
C ASN A 133 4.00 -3.88 -13.34
N ARG A 134 4.55 -2.80 -13.91
CA ARG A 134 4.61 -1.47 -13.26
C ARG A 134 3.23 -0.96 -12.84
N ASP A 135 2.24 -1.00 -13.73
CA ASP A 135 0.89 -0.51 -13.42
C ASP A 135 0.23 -1.36 -12.32
N LYS A 136 0.38 -2.69 -12.39
CA LYS A 136 -0.09 -3.60 -11.34
C LYS A 136 0.57 -3.30 -9.99
N ARG A 137 1.88 -3.00 -9.98
CA ARG A 137 2.60 -2.58 -8.76
C ARG A 137 2.08 -1.27 -8.19
N MET A 138 1.79 -0.28 -9.03
CA MET A 138 1.16 0.97 -8.57
C MET A 138 -0.20 0.69 -7.93
N SER A 139 -1.07 -0.08 -8.60
CA SER A 139 -2.40 -0.44 -8.05
C SER A 139 -2.31 -1.20 -6.73
N CYS A 140 -1.43 -2.20 -6.62
CA CYS A 140 -1.22 -2.92 -5.37
C CYS A 140 -0.64 -2.02 -4.25
N THR A 141 0.24 -1.07 -4.61
CA THR A 141 0.78 -0.09 -3.66
C THR A 141 -0.32 0.83 -3.12
N VAL A 142 -1.23 1.31 -3.99
CA VAL A 142 -2.39 2.10 -3.57
C VAL A 142 -3.33 1.30 -2.67
N ASN A 143 -3.55 0.00 -2.95
CA ASN A 143 -4.37 -0.85 -2.09
C ASN A 143 -3.76 -1.02 -0.69
N LEU A 144 -2.43 -1.18 -0.60
CA LEU A 144 -1.71 -1.22 0.69
C LEU A 144 -1.81 0.14 1.41
N LEU A 145 -1.72 1.25 0.67
CA LEU A 145 -1.90 2.58 1.24
C LEU A 145 -3.30 2.78 1.83
N CYS A 146 -4.36 2.41 1.10
CA CYS A 146 -5.73 2.47 1.60
C CYS A 146 -5.89 1.63 2.87
N PHE A 147 -5.34 0.41 2.87
CA PHE A 147 -5.36 -0.47 4.05
C PHE A 147 -4.69 0.19 5.26
N TYR A 148 -3.45 0.69 5.12
CA TYR A 148 -2.72 1.31 6.23
C TYR A 148 -3.26 2.69 6.64
N ARG A 149 -4.03 3.36 5.77
CA ARG A 149 -4.73 4.62 6.11
C ARG A 149 -5.97 4.37 6.97
N GLU A 150 -6.71 3.30 6.67
CA GLU A 150 -7.94 2.95 7.36
C GLU A 150 -7.68 2.28 8.72
N GLU A 151 -6.58 1.54 8.85
CA GLU A 151 -6.21 0.89 10.12
C GLU A 151 -5.46 1.86 11.05
N ALA A 152 -6.12 2.26 12.14
CA ALA A 152 -5.59 3.20 13.13
C ALA A 152 -4.24 2.72 13.70
N GLY A 153 -3.25 3.62 13.72
CA GLY A 153 -1.93 3.38 14.35
C GLY A 153 -0.79 3.02 13.39
N ARG A 154 -1.01 2.99 12.07
CA ARG A 154 0.02 2.58 11.07
C ARG A 154 0.54 3.69 10.17
N GLN A 155 0.57 4.91 10.70
CA GLN A 155 0.99 6.09 9.94
C GLN A 155 2.42 5.97 9.35
N GLU A 156 3.36 5.34 10.07
CA GLU A 156 4.71 5.14 9.55
C GLU A 156 4.73 4.25 8.29
N MET A 157 3.98 3.14 8.32
CA MET A 157 3.84 2.24 7.18
C MET A 157 3.16 2.93 6.01
N PHE A 158 2.10 3.68 6.29
CA PHE A 158 1.44 4.52 5.30
C PHE A 158 2.44 5.47 4.62
N VAL A 159 3.24 6.21 5.39
CA VAL A 159 4.25 7.13 4.84
C VAL A 159 5.31 6.38 4.02
N ARG A 160 5.79 5.21 4.46
CA ARG A 160 6.74 4.39 3.69
C ARG A 160 6.19 4.01 2.32
N TYR A 161 4.93 3.57 2.26
CA TYR A 161 4.28 3.23 0.99
C TYR A 161 3.95 4.45 0.14
N VAL A 162 3.75 5.63 0.73
CA VAL A 162 3.57 6.90 -0.01
C VAL A 162 4.84 7.21 -0.80
N HIS A 163 5.99 7.13 -0.16
CA HIS A 163 7.28 7.33 -0.84
C HIS A 163 7.55 6.21 -1.85
N LYS A 164 7.21 4.96 -1.54
CA LYS A 164 7.33 3.86 -2.51
C LYS A 164 6.48 4.09 -3.75
N LEU A 165 5.25 4.60 -3.60
CA LEU A 165 4.38 4.97 -4.71
C LEU A 165 4.98 6.12 -5.53
N CYS A 166 5.47 7.16 -4.87
CA CYS A 166 6.17 8.28 -5.52
C CYS A 166 7.33 7.78 -6.39
N GLU A 167 8.21 6.93 -5.85
CA GLU A 167 9.34 6.35 -6.59
C GLU A 167 8.90 5.43 -7.74
N LEU A 168 7.71 4.80 -7.67
CA LEU A 168 7.15 4.05 -8.80
C LEU A 168 6.67 4.98 -9.93
N HIS A 169 6.17 6.17 -9.61
CA HIS A 169 5.69 7.14 -10.60
C HIS A 169 6.82 7.79 -11.42
N LEU A 170 8.01 8.00 -10.84
CA LEU A 170 9.09 8.72 -11.52
C LEU A 170 9.58 8.03 -12.80
N PRO A 171 9.87 6.71 -12.82
CA PRO A 171 10.29 6.01 -14.05
C PRO A 171 9.18 5.84 -15.09
N ALA A 172 7.93 6.13 -14.74
CA ALA A 172 6.78 6.17 -15.65
C ALA A 172 6.48 7.60 -16.13
N GLU A 173 7.27 8.59 -15.71
CA GLU A 173 7.06 10.01 -16.03
C GLU A 173 5.70 10.56 -15.56
N HIS A 174 5.07 9.89 -14.59
CA HIS A 174 3.83 10.31 -13.94
C HIS A 174 4.12 11.35 -12.85
N PHE A 175 4.71 12.48 -13.22
CA PHE A 175 5.21 13.47 -12.25
C PHE A 175 4.10 14.11 -11.42
N ALA A 176 2.93 14.37 -12.01
CA ALA A 176 1.80 14.92 -11.28
C ALA A 176 1.33 13.95 -10.19
N GLU A 177 1.20 12.66 -10.52
CA GLU A 177 0.82 11.61 -9.58
C GLU A 177 1.90 11.40 -8.50
N ALA A 178 3.19 11.52 -8.83
CA ALA A 178 4.27 11.52 -7.84
C ALA A 178 4.13 12.67 -6.83
N ALA A 179 3.77 13.87 -7.28
CA ALA A 179 3.52 15.02 -6.42
C ALA A 179 2.29 14.79 -5.52
N PHE A 180 1.19 14.28 -6.08
CA PHE A 180 0.00 13.93 -5.30
C PHE A 180 0.25 12.82 -4.29
N ALA A 181 1.10 11.84 -4.61
CA ALA A 181 1.52 10.84 -3.63
C ALA A 181 2.20 11.53 -2.44
N LEU A 182 3.20 12.39 -2.68
CA LEU A 182 3.90 13.12 -1.60
C LEU A 182 2.96 14.03 -0.78
N ARG A 183 1.92 14.59 -1.41
CA ARG A 183 0.89 15.38 -0.71
C ARG A 183 0.24 14.60 0.42
N LEU A 184 -0.01 13.30 0.22
CA LEU A 184 -0.58 12.42 1.25
C LEU A 184 0.27 12.39 2.54
N HIS A 185 1.60 12.53 2.42
CA HIS A 185 2.49 12.64 3.58
C HIS A 185 2.52 14.07 4.12
N ALA A 186 2.60 15.07 3.24
CA ALA A 186 2.67 16.47 3.64
C ALA A 186 1.42 16.93 4.42
N ASP A 187 0.24 16.43 4.07
CA ASP A 187 -1.04 16.69 4.76
C ASP A 187 -1.05 16.18 6.21
N LEU A 188 -0.19 15.21 6.55
CA LEU A 188 -0.04 14.69 7.91
C LEU A 188 0.86 15.57 8.79
N LEU A 189 1.54 16.56 8.22
CA LEU A 189 2.55 17.36 8.91
C LEU A 189 1.99 18.75 9.30
N PRO A 190 2.06 19.14 10.58
CA PRO A 190 1.80 20.50 11.02
C PRO A 190 2.99 21.42 10.70
N TRP A 191 2.75 22.72 10.60
CA TRP A 191 3.81 23.73 10.41
C TRP A 191 4.43 24.18 11.73
N GLU A 192 3.67 24.07 12.83
CA GLU A 192 3.99 24.57 14.16
C GLU A 192 5.14 23.80 14.82
N ASP A 193 5.35 22.54 14.43
CA ASP A 193 6.47 21.73 14.88
C ASP A 193 7.68 21.99 13.98
N SER A 194 8.70 22.67 14.51
CA SER A 194 9.92 23.04 13.76
C SER A 194 10.56 21.89 12.97
N GLY A 195 10.55 20.66 13.50
CA GLY A 195 11.12 19.49 12.82
C GLY A 195 10.23 19.02 11.68
N ARG A 196 8.93 18.91 11.94
CA ARG A 196 7.93 18.44 10.95
C ARG A 196 7.62 19.49 9.89
N GLY A 197 7.66 20.77 10.25
CA GLY A 197 7.51 21.91 9.35
C GLY A 197 8.65 21.97 8.33
N ARG A 198 9.90 21.74 8.76
CA ARG A 198 11.04 21.63 7.83
C ARG A 198 10.90 20.45 6.86
N LEU A 199 10.39 19.31 7.33
CA LEU A 199 10.10 18.17 6.47
C LEU A 199 8.96 18.51 5.48
N LYS A 200 7.91 19.19 5.94
CA LYS A 200 6.80 19.63 5.09
C LYS A 200 7.27 20.61 4.00
N GLU A 201 8.13 21.56 4.34
CA GLU A 201 8.78 22.45 3.37
C GLU A 201 9.52 21.67 2.28
N GLN A 202 10.34 20.69 2.66
CA GLN A 202 11.07 19.85 1.70
C GLN A 202 10.14 19.07 0.78
N LEU A 203 9.05 18.51 1.33
CA LEU A 203 8.04 17.81 0.54
C LEU A 203 7.36 18.76 -0.44
N TYR A 204 6.97 19.95 0.00
CA TYR A 204 6.34 20.96 -0.85
C TYR A 204 7.25 21.39 -2.00
N LEU A 205 8.53 21.64 -1.73
CA LEU A 205 9.50 21.99 -2.79
C LEU A 205 9.67 20.84 -3.80
N ARG A 206 9.71 19.59 -3.33
CA ARG A 206 9.77 18.40 -4.20
C ARG A 206 8.48 18.24 -5.02
N MET A 207 7.32 18.48 -4.42
CA MET A 207 6.02 18.49 -5.10
C MET A 207 5.96 19.58 -6.18
N LEU A 208 6.40 20.79 -5.89
CA LEU A 208 6.46 21.91 -6.84
C LEU A 208 7.34 21.56 -8.05
N HIS A 209 8.50 20.95 -7.81
CA HIS A 209 9.35 20.45 -8.89
C HIS A 209 8.63 19.42 -9.78
N TYR A 210 7.88 18.49 -9.17
CA TYR A 210 7.13 17.48 -9.91
C TYR A 210 5.89 18.05 -10.62
N PHE A 211 5.19 19.02 -10.04
CA PHE A 211 4.09 19.70 -10.69
C PHE A 211 4.57 20.51 -11.91
N ASP A 212 5.74 21.14 -11.83
CA ASP A 212 6.35 21.83 -12.99
C ASP A 212 6.65 20.84 -14.13
N ARG A 213 7.30 19.71 -13.81
CA ARG A 213 7.60 18.66 -14.79
C ARG A 213 6.36 17.98 -15.36
N GLY A 214 5.32 17.81 -14.54
CA GLY A 214 4.04 17.22 -14.92
C GLY A 214 3.06 18.20 -15.57
N LYS A 215 3.46 19.47 -15.76
CA LYS A 215 2.62 20.55 -16.32
C LYS A 215 1.28 20.74 -15.59
N CYS A 216 1.28 20.47 -14.30
CA CYS A 216 0.11 20.58 -13.41
C CYS A 216 0.32 21.75 -12.44
N TRP A 217 0.54 22.92 -13.01
CA TRP A 217 0.97 24.13 -12.29
C TRP A 217 -0.12 24.67 -11.35
N GLU A 218 -1.40 24.46 -11.66
CA GLU A 218 -2.54 24.88 -10.84
C GLU A 218 -2.46 24.33 -9.43
N GLU A 219 -2.06 23.07 -9.29
CA GLU A 219 -1.89 22.41 -7.99
C GLU A 219 -0.66 22.93 -7.24
N GLY A 220 0.31 23.49 -7.96
CA GLY A 220 1.48 24.18 -7.41
C GLY A 220 1.17 25.55 -6.82
N LEU A 221 0.18 26.28 -7.35
CA LEU A 221 -0.09 27.66 -6.93
C LEU A 221 -0.47 27.78 -5.43
N PRO A 222 -1.37 26.95 -4.88
CA PRO A 222 -1.68 26.97 -3.44
C PRO A 222 -0.44 26.70 -2.57
N LEU A 223 0.41 25.76 -2.98
CA LEU A 223 1.63 25.41 -2.25
C LEU A 223 2.62 26.58 -2.21
N CYS A 224 2.78 27.29 -3.33
CA CYS A 224 3.58 28.52 -3.37
C CYS A 224 3.01 29.60 -2.45
N LYS A 225 1.69 29.78 -2.40
CA LYS A 225 1.07 30.76 -1.49
C LYS A 225 1.29 30.39 -0.03
N GLU A 226 1.12 29.13 0.32
CA GLU A 226 1.35 28.63 1.68
C GLU A 226 2.82 28.82 2.09
N LEU A 227 3.78 28.43 1.25
CA LEU A 227 5.21 28.68 1.50
C LEU A 227 5.53 30.17 1.64
N ALA A 228 4.93 31.03 0.82
CA ALA A 228 5.13 32.48 0.94
C ALA A 228 4.69 32.99 2.32
N THR A 229 3.53 32.57 2.83
CA THR A 229 3.08 32.95 4.18
C THR A 229 4.03 32.47 5.28
N VAL A 230 4.58 31.26 5.16
CA VAL A 230 5.56 30.72 6.10
C VAL A 230 6.87 31.50 6.05
N TYR A 231 7.39 31.79 4.85
CA TYR A 231 8.64 32.52 4.69
C TYR A 231 8.55 33.98 5.11
N GLU A 232 7.40 34.62 4.92
CA GLU A 232 7.18 36.01 5.35
C GLU A 232 6.88 36.11 6.85
N GLY A 233 5.98 35.28 7.37
CA GLY A 233 5.40 35.46 8.71
C GLY A 233 6.01 34.61 9.82
N ILE A 234 6.64 33.48 9.49
CA ILE A 234 7.18 32.53 10.50
C ILE A 234 8.70 32.52 10.47
N LEU A 235 9.29 32.31 9.29
CA LEU A 235 10.74 32.13 9.15
C LEU A 235 11.49 33.44 8.86
N PHE A 236 10.78 34.47 8.37
CA PHE A 236 11.36 35.74 7.92
C PHE A 236 12.51 35.57 6.89
N ASP A 237 12.39 34.55 6.02
CA ASP A 237 13.36 34.20 4.99
C ASP A 237 12.95 34.81 3.64
N TYR A 238 13.32 36.07 3.45
CA TYR A 238 12.94 36.83 2.25
C TYR A 238 13.64 36.36 0.97
N GLU A 239 14.76 35.64 1.08
CA GLU A 239 15.43 35.04 -0.07
C GLU A 239 14.57 33.91 -0.64
N LYS A 240 14.12 32.99 0.22
CA LYS A 240 13.19 31.93 -0.18
C LYS A 240 11.84 32.47 -0.61
N LEU A 241 11.32 33.51 0.07
CA LEU A 241 10.09 34.19 -0.34
C LEU A 241 10.19 34.69 -1.79
N SER A 242 11.26 35.39 -2.13
CA SER A 242 11.52 35.89 -3.48
C SER A 242 11.55 34.75 -4.51
N ALA A 243 12.20 33.62 -4.18
CA ALA A 243 12.26 32.45 -5.05
C ALA A 243 10.86 31.84 -5.30
N ILE A 244 10.05 31.67 -4.26
CA ILE A 244 8.69 31.12 -4.39
C ILE A 244 7.76 32.05 -5.16
N LEU A 245 7.84 33.36 -4.94
CA LEU A 245 7.03 34.33 -5.69
C LEU A 245 7.37 34.32 -7.18
N ARG A 246 8.65 34.20 -7.54
CA ARG A 246 9.07 34.02 -8.94
C ARG A 246 8.54 32.72 -9.53
N MET A 247 8.57 31.62 -8.77
CA MET A 247 8.00 30.35 -9.21
C MET A 247 6.47 30.42 -9.38
N HIS A 248 5.76 31.10 -8.48
CA HIS A 248 4.33 31.34 -8.60
C HIS A 248 3.99 32.14 -9.87
N ALA A 249 4.77 33.19 -10.16
CA ALA A 249 4.61 33.95 -11.41
C ALA A 249 4.87 33.09 -12.66
N LYS A 250 5.95 32.30 -12.65
CA LYS A 250 6.30 31.34 -13.72
C LYS A 250 5.15 30.36 -13.98
N PHE A 251 4.55 29.80 -12.94
CA PHE A 251 3.44 28.85 -13.06
C PHE A 251 2.20 29.50 -13.70
N LEU A 252 1.86 30.72 -13.32
CA LEU A 252 0.76 31.47 -13.96
C LEU A 252 1.04 31.71 -15.44
N GLU A 253 2.27 32.10 -15.79
CA GLU A 253 2.68 32.31 -17.18
C GLU A 253 2.58 31.00 -17.98
N HIS A 254 3.08 29.89 -17.43
CA HIS A 254 3.01 28.59 -18.07
C HIS A 254 1.57 28.12 -18.31
N ILE A 255 0.66 28.32 -17.35
CA ILE A 255 -0.77 27.98 -17.51
C ILE A 255 -1.39 28.69 -18.72
N LEU A 256 -0.99 29.95 -18.97
CA LEU A 256 -1.53 30.77 -20.03
C LEU A 256 -0.87 30.52 -21.39
N THR A 257 0.42 30.17 -21.40
CA THR A 257 1.25 30.15 -22.62
C THR A 257 1.56 28.75 -23.12
N GLU A 258 1.66 27.76 -22.24
CA GLU A 258 1.98 26.38 -22.64
C GLU A 258 0.73 25.59 -23.03
N LEU A 259 0.78 24.98 -24.21
CA LEU A 259 -0.26 24.07 -24.67
C LEU A 259 -0.23 22.77 -23.84
N ARG A 260 -1.40 22.41 -23.29
CA ARG A 260 -1.63 21.13 -22.62
C ARG A 260 -2.75 20.38 -23.33
N PRO A 261 -2.51 19.15 -23.82
CA PRO A 261 -3.56 18.34 -24.42
C PRO A 261 -4.58 17.97 -23.34
N GLU A 262 -5.87 18.06 -23.65
CA GLU A 262 -6.89 17.52 -22.77
C GLU A 262 -6.73 15.99 -22.67
N PRO A 263 -6.67 15.44 -21.46
CA PRO A 263 -6.55 14.00 -21.29
C PRO A 263 -7.86 13.31 -21.68
N GLU A 264 -7.76 12.20 -22.41
CA GLU A 264 -8.90 11.29 -22.61
C GLU A 264 -9.07 10.37 -21.39
N TYR A 265 -10.27 9.87 -21.16
CA TYR A 265 -10.57 8.93 -20.08
C TYR A 265 -11.20 7.66 -20.63
N PHE A 266 -10.81 6.50 -20.08
CA PHE A 266 -11.23 5.19 -20.55
C PHE A 266 -11.84 4.38 -19.40
N ARG A 267 -13.04 3.82 -19.60
CA ARG A 267 -13.69 2.95 -18.61
C ARG A 267 -13.36 1.49 -18.89
N VAL A 268 -12.74 0.82 -17.93
CA VAL A 268 -12.33 -0.58 -18.03
C VAL A 268 -12.95 -1.40 -16.91
N GLY A 269 -13.71 -2.43 -17.27
CA GLY A 269 -14.24 -3.44 -16.36
C GLY A 269 -13.44 -4.73 -16.44
N PHE A 270 -12.94 -5.23 -15.32
CA PHE A 270 -12.27 -6.52 -15.26
C PHE A 270 -13.27 -7.56 -14.74
N VAL A 271 -13.60 -8.56 -15.55
CA VAL A 271 -14.65 -9.56 -15.28
C VAL A 271 -14.05 -10.96 -15.30
N GLY A 272 -14.43 -11.79 -14.34
CA GLY A 272 -14.02 -13.18 -14.26
C GLY A 272 -12.94 -13.46 -13.22
N LEU A 273 -12.88 -14.70 -12.74
CA LEU A 273 -12.06 -15.10 -11.60
C LEU A 273 -10.56 -15.14 -11.92
N GLY A 274 -10.18 -15.14 -13.20
CA GLY A 274 -8.78 -15.15 -13.60
C GLY A 274 -8.03 -13.87 -13.23
N PHE A 275 -8.71 -12.74 -13.01
CA PHE A 275 -8.04 -11.51 -12.58
C PHE A 275 -7.65 -11.55 -11.09
N PRO A 276 -6.58 -10.81 -10.71
CA PRO A 276 -6.23 -10.59 -9.31
C PRO A 276 -7.39 -10.03 -8.50
N SER A 277 -7.43 -10.34 -7.20
CA SER A 277 -8.53 -9.97 -6.29
C SER A 277 -8.87 -8.48 -6.32
N PHE A 278 -7.87 -7.63 -6.57
CA PHE A 278 -8.02 -6.19 -6.58
C PHE A 278 -8.65 -5.64 -7.85
N LEU A 279 -8.58 -6.35 -8.98
CA LEU A 279 -9.22 -5.96 -10.26
C LEU A 279 -10.53 -6.71 -10.49
N ARG A 280 -10.59 -7.98 -10.08
CA ARG A 280 -11.70 -8.90 -10.32
C ARG A 280 -13.06 -8.28 -10.02
N ASN A 281 -13.94 -8.30 -11.02
CA ASN A 281 -15.31 -7.83 -10.98
C ASN A 281 -15.43 -6.36 -10.53
N LYS A 282 -14.46 -5.52 -10.93
CA LYS A 282 -14.45 -4.07 -10.69
C LYS A 282 -14.31 -3.28 -11.98
N VAL A 283 -14.77 -2.04 -11.92
CA VAL A 283 -14.68 -1.07 -13.00
C VAL A 283 -13.81 0.09 -12.56
N PHE A 284 -12.92 0.52 -13.44
CA PHE A 284 -12.00 1.62 -13.23
C PHE A 284 -12.14 2.64 -14.36
N VAL A 285 -11.80 3.89 -14.04
CA VAL A 285 -11.62 4.95 -15.03
C VAL A 285 -10.13 5.24 -15.10
N TYR A 286 -9.55 5.02 -16.28
CA TYR A 286 -8.16 5.30 -16.59
C TYR A 286 -8.07 6.67 -17.22
N ARG A 287 -7.14 7.49 -16.75
CA ARG A 287 -6.68 8.67 -17.47
C ARG A 287 -5.71 8.23 -18.56
N GLY A 288 -5.98 8.61 -19.79
CA GLY A 288 -5.11 8.36 -20.94
C GLY A 288 -3.80 9.13 -20.83
N LEU A 289 -2.74 8.57 -21.41
CA LEU A 289 -1.48 9.28 -21.62
C LEU A 289 -1.67 10.44 -22.61
N SER A 290 -0.71 11.35 -22.69
CA SER A 290 -0.75 12.48 -23.62
C SER A 290 -1.00 12.01 -25.05
N TYR A 291 -2.10 12.50 -25.66
CA TYR A 291 -2.55 12.11 -27.00
C TYR A 291 -2.87 10.62 -27.18
N GLU A 292 -3.01 9.85 -26.10
CA GLU A 292 -3.37 8.44 -26.18
C GLU A 292 -4.81 8.29 -26.65
N LYS A 293 -4.97 7.61 -27.78
CA LYS A 293 -6.27 7.23 -28.32
C LYS A 293 -6.64 5.83 -27.87
N VAL A 294 -7.93 5.55 -27.94
CA VAL A 294 -8.53 4.26 -27.59
C VAL A 294 -7.77 3.04 -28.14
N GLY A 295 -7.37 3.05 -29.42
CA GLY A 295 -6.67 1.92 -30.03
C GLY A 295 -5.32 1.64 -29.38
N ALA A 296 -4.55 2.69 -29.09
CA ALA A 296 -3.26 2.57 -28.40
C ALA A 296 -3.45 2.14 -26.95
N PHE A 297 -4.45 2.69 -26.26
CA PHE A 297 -4.82 2.28 -24.91
C PHE A 297 -5.21 0.80 -24.82
N SER A 298 -6.07 0.33 -25.73
CA SER A 298 -6.49 -1.08 -25.78
C SER A 298 -5.31 -2.02 -26.04
N GLN A 299 -4.37 -1.65 -26.92
CA GLN A 299 -3.16 -2.43 -27.15
C GLN A 299 -2.26 -2.48 -25.91
N ARG A 300 -2.06 -1.35 -25.23
CA ARG A 300 -1.30 -1.28 -23.98
C ARG A 300 -1.94 -2.14 -22.89
N LEU A 301 -3.25 -2.11 -22.76
CA LEU A 301 -3.99 -2.93 -21.80
C LEU A 301 -3.89 -4.43 -22.14
N GLN A 302 -4.03 -4.80 -23.41
CA GLN A 302 -3.85 -6.19 -23.87
C GLN A 302 -2.45 -6.70 -23.60
N GLY A 303 -1.41 -5.86 -23.74
CA GLY A 303 -0.04 -6.21 -23.37
C GLY A 303 0.11 -6.53 -21.88
N GLN A 304 -0.63 -5.83 -21.01
CA GLN A 304 -0.60 -6.09 -19.56
C GLN A 304 -1.34 -7.37 -19.15
N PHE A 305 -2.36 -7.75 -19.92
CA PHE A 305 -3.19 -8.94 -19.70
C PHE A 305 -3.34 -9.73 -21.01
N PRO A 306 -2.29 -10.46 -21.44
CA PRO A 306 -2.30 -11.16 -22.72
C PRO A 306 -3.43 -12.19 -22.84
N GLU A 307 -3.78 -12.85 -21.72
CA GLU A 307 -4.83 -13.87 -21.62
C GLU A 307 -6.25 -13.27 -21.53
N ALA A 308 -6.38 -11.94 -21.38
CA ALA A 308 -7.68 -11.32 -21.25
C ALA A 308 -8.35 -11.15 -22.62
N GLN A 309 -9.59 -11.60 -22.73
CA GLN A 309 -10.41 -11.31 -23.89
C GLN A 309 -10.97 -9.88 -23.80
N LEU A 310 -10.65 -9.05 -24.81
CA LEU A 310 -11.20 -7.70 -24.92
C LEU A 310 -12.65 -7.75 -25.41
N LEU A 311 -13.59 -7.39 -24.55
CA LEU A 311 -14.99 -7.24 -24.91
C LEU A 311 -15.24 -5.82 -25.43
N THR A 312 -15.82 -5.72 -26.62
CA THR A 312 -16.07 -4.45 -27.34
C THR A 312 -17.48 -3.88 -27.12
N HIS A 313 -18.33 -4.58 -26.37
CA HIS A 313 -19.72 -4.19 -26.14
C HIS A 313 -19.87 -3.52 -24.77
N ASN A 314 -20.62 -2.41 -24.70
CA ASN A 314 -20.86 -1.68 -23.44
C ASN A 314 -21.93 -2.30 -22.54
N ALA A 315 -22.41 -3.51 -22.87
CA ALA A 315 -23.43 -4.20 -22.09
C ALA A 315 -22.86 -4.63 -20.72
N PRO A 316 -23.69 -4.62 -19.65
CA PRO A 316 -23.27 -5.20 -18.38
C PRO A 316 -22.88 -6.67 -18.60
N PRO A 317 -21.77 -7.14 -18.02
CA PRO A 317 -21.32 -8.51 -18.19
C PRO A 317 -22.35 -9.48 -17.63
N ASP A 318 -22.60 -10.58 -18.35
CA ASP A 318 -23.50 -11.64 -17.89
C ASP A 318 -23.02 -12.22 -16.54
N THR A 319 -23.96 -12.55 -15.67
CA THR A 319 -23.65 -13.06 -14.33
C THR A 319 -22.88 -14.39 -14.35
N SER A 320 -22.98 -15.15 -15.45
CA SER A 320 -22.20 -16.36 -15.71
C SER A 320 -20.71 -16.08 -15.95
N LEU A 321 -20.35 -14.91 -16.50
CA LEU A 321 -18.97 -14.52 -16.73
C LEU A 321 -18.28 -14.11 -15.41
N LEU A 322 -19.03 -13.58 -14.45
CA LEU A 322 -18.51 -13.16 -13.14
C LEU A 322 -17.93 -14.32 -12.30
N THR A 323 -18.44 -15.53 -12.52
CA THR A 323 -18.03 -16.77 -11.83
C THR A 323 -17.15 -17.68 -12.69
N SER A 324 -16.96 -17.34 -13.97
CA SER A 324 -16.12 -18.10 -14.89
C SER A 324 -14.63 -17.98 -14.52
N GLY A 325 -13.85 -19.02 -14.85
CA GLY A 325 -12.39 -19.00 -14.70
C GLY A 325 -11.67 -18.12 -15.73
N ASP A 326 -12.39 -17.72 -16.78
CA ASP A 326 -11.85 -16.96 -17.92
C ASP A 326 -11.58 -15.50 -17.52
N GLN A 327 -10.58 -14.88 -18.15
CA GLN A 327 -10.29 -13.45 -18.00
C GLN A 327 -10.98 -12.67 -19.11
N CYS A 328 -12.00 -11.87 -18.77
CA CYS A 328 -12.67 -10.97 -19.71
C CYS A 328 -12.47 -9.51 -19.29
N ALA A 329 -11.80 -8.72 -20.12
CA ALA A 329 -11.67 -7.27 -19.91
C ALA A 329 -12.69 -6.53 -20.79
N LEU A 330 -13.68 -5.90 -20.17
CA LEU A 330 -14.62 -5.02 -20.85
C LEU A 330 -14.00 -3.63 -20.99
N CYS A 331 -13.66 -3.22 -22.21
CA CYS A 331 -13.32 -1.83 -22.48
C CYS A 331 -14.54 -1.13 -23.04
N SER A 332 -15.12 -0.23 -22.24
CA SER A 332 -16.23 0.61 -22.67
C SER A 332 -15.77 2.06 -22.77
N PHE A 333 -16.10 2.71 -23.87
CA PHE A 333 -15.59 4.03 -24.19
C PHE A 333 -16.60 5.09 -23.78
N HIS A 334 -16.17 6.00 -22.91
CA HIS A 334 -16.87 7.26 -22.68
C HIS A 334 -15.83 8.37 -22.72
N THR A 335 -15.82 9.10 -23.84
CA THR A 335 -15.28 10.46 -23.86
C THR A 335 -16.22 11.30 -22.99
N TRP A 336 -15.71 11.78 -21.86
CA TRP A 336 -16.40 12.77 -21.04
C TRP A 336 -16.07 14.17 -21.51
#